data_AF-A0A2J4Q5S4-F1
#
_entry.id   AF-A0A2J4Q5S4-F1
#
_cell.length_a   1.000
_cell.length_b   1.000
_cell.length_c   1.000
_cell.angle_alpha   90.00
_cell.angle_beta   90.00
_cell.angle_gamma   90.00
#
_symmetry.space_group_name_H-M   'P 1'
#
loop_
_entity.id
_entity.type
_entity.pdbx_description
1 polymer ?
#
loop_
_entity_poly.entity_id
_entity_poly.type
_entity_poly.pdbx_seq_one_letter_code
_entity_poly.pdbx_strand_id
1 'polypeptide(L)'
;MLHPRARTMLLLSIPAIVIGIAASLVLIVAMKTAAMLQNILWSSLPGLLGMNASGPFWTIAILTGTGIAVGLVVRFSPGHAGPDPATESLIGAPVSPGALPGLIAALIVGLAGGVSLGPEHPIMVVNIALTVALGSRLFPRVSALDWTILASSGTIGALFGTPVAAALIFSQTLNSSNDVPLWDRLFAPLLAAAAGSLTTGLFFHPNFSLPIAHYERWQLVDIFSGAIVTLIAIAVGMVGVWCLPRLHALMQRLKNPILTLGIGGFLLGILGVVGGHITLFKGLDEMQQLAFSQTLTASDYMLIALVKLAALVLAAACGFRGGRIFPAVFV
;
A
#
# COMPACT_ATOMS: atom_id res chain seq x y z
N MET A 1 32.58 -27.84 13.80
CA MET A 1 32.38 -27.49 12.37
C MET A 1 30.90 -27.32 12.15
N LEU A 2 30.44 -26.16 11.65
CA LEU A 2 29.01 -25.94 11.38
C LEU A 2 28.54 -26.89 10.28
N HIS A 3 27.32 -27.44 10.41
CA HIS A 3 26.69 -28.23 9.37
C HIS A 3 26.68 -27.44 8.04
N PRO A 4 26.93 -28.06 6.87
CA PRO A 4 27.05 -27.34 5.60
C PRO A 4 25.89 -26.38 5.31
N ARG A 5 24.67 -26.77 5.70
CA ARG A 5 23.46 -25.93 5.59
C ARG A 5 23.51 -24.67 6.46
N ALA A 6 24.02 -24.76 7.69
CA ALA A 6 24.14 -23.62 8.59
C ALA A 6 25.16 -22.59 8.07
N ARG A 7 26.23 -23.04 7.42
CA ARG A 7 27.21 -22.15 6.77
C ARG A 7 26.59 -21.38 5.61
N THR A 8 25.78 -22.05 4.79
CA THR A 8 25.06 -21.42 3.67
C THR A 8 24.02 -20.42 4.18
N MET A 9 23.26 -20.75 5.21
CA MET A 9 22.30 -19.84 5.84
C MET A 9 22.98 -18.59 6.40
N LEU A 10 24.13 -18.75 7.06
CA LEU A 10 24.87 -17.63 7.62
C LEU A 10 25.42 -16.69 6.52
N LEU A 11 25.85 -17.23 5.37
CA LEU A 11 26.23 -16.42 4.22
C LEU A 11 25.05 -15.68 3.59
N LEU A 12 23.88 -16.30 3.53
CA LEU A 12 22.65 -15.68 3.01
C LEU A 12 22.04 -14.67 4.00
N SER A 13 22.44 -14.70 5.27
CA SER A 13 21.91 -13.80 6.30
C SER A 13 22.25 -12.33 6.04
N ILE A 14 23.48 -12.05 5.63
CA ILE A 14 23.98 -10.70 5.37
C ILE A 14 23.19 -10.01 4.25
N PRO A 15 23.08 -10.59 3.02
CA PRO A 15 22.31 -9.95 1.96
C PRO A 15 20.82 -9.82 2.32
N ALA A 16 20.24 -10.80 3.01
CA ALA A 16 18.85 -10.72 3.47
C ALA A 16 18.60 -9.53 4.41
N ILE A 17 19.47 -9.35 5.42
CA ILE A 17 19.38 -8.22 6.36
C ILE A 17 19.54 -6.89 5.62
N VAL A 18 20.57 -6.77 4.76
CA VAL A 18 20.83 -5.54 4.01
C VAL A 18 19.65 -5.17 3.11
N ILE A 19 19.05 -6.15 2.42
CA ILE A 19 17.86 -5.93 1.59
C ILE A 19 16.67 -5.51 2.44
N GLY A 20 16.44 -6.16 3.59
CA GLY A 20 15.37 -5.79 4.51
C GLY A 20 15.49 -4.34 5.00
N ILE A 21 16.68 -3.94 5.41
CA ILE A 21 16.98 -2.55 5.83
C ILE A 21 16.77 -1.59 4.65
N ALA A 22 17.32 -1.88 3.48
CA ALA A 22 17.19 -1.03 2.30
C ALA A 22 15.72 -0.86 1.88
N ALA A 23 14.95 -1.95 1.87
CA ALA A 23 13.52 -1.94 1.54
C ALA A 23 12.70 -1.06 2.50
N SER A 24 13.04 -1.10 3.79
CA SER A 24 12.44 -0.24 4.81
C SER A 24 12.84 1.23 4.63
N LEU A 25 14.10 1.52 4.33
CA LEU A 25 14.56 2.90 4.11
C LEU A 25 13.85 3.56 2.92
N VAL A 26 13.62 2.81 1.83
CA VAL A 26 12.84 3.30 0.68
C VAL A 26 11.41 3.67 1.11
N LEU A 27 10.76 2.81 1.90
CA LEU A 27 9.42 3.08 2.46
C LEU A 27 9.43 4.33 3.35
N ILE A 28 10.37 4.40 4.31
CA ILE A 28 10.46 5.51 5.28
C ILE A 28 10.66 6.84 4.57
N VAL A 29 11.59 6.90 3.61
CA VAL A 29 11.86 8.13 2.85
C VAL A 29 10.61 8.56 2.10
N ALA A 30 10.01 7.67 1.31
CA ALA A 30 8.81 7.99 0.54
C ALA A 30 7.66 8.47 1.44
N MET A 31 7.39 7.78 2.55
CA MET A 31 6.33 8.14 3.50
C MET A 31 6.60 9.47 4.19
N LYS A 32 7.84 9.75 4.61
CA LYS A 32 8.20 11.00 5.28
C LYS A 32 8.13 12.18 4.32
N THR A 33 8.55 12.01 3.08
CA THR A 33 8.41 13.03 2.04
C THR A 33 6.94 13.30 1.71
N ALA A 34 6.13 12.24 1.59
CA ALA A 34 4.69 12.39 1.38
C ALA A 34 4.00 13.11 2.56
N ALA A 35 4.34 12.78 3.81
CA ALA A 35 3.81 13.45 4.99
C ALA A 35 4.19 14.93 5.07
N MET A 36 5.44 15.28 4.70
CA MET A 36 5.87 16.68 4.63
C MET A 36 5.05 17.46 3.58
N LEU A 37 4.87 16.88 2.39
CA LEU A 37 4.05 17.48 1.35
C LEU A 37 2.57 17.57 1.76
N GLN A 38 2.04 16.54 2.42
CA GLN A 38 0.69 16.52 2.96
C GLN A 38 0.47 17.68 3.94
N ASN A 39 1.40 17.91 4.88
CA ASN A 39 1.31 19.03 5.80
C ASN A 39 1.27 20.37 5.05
N ILE A 40 2.08 20.54 4.01
CA ILE A 40 2.05 21.77 3.21
C ILE A 40 0.68 21.95 2.53
N LEU A 41 0.14 20.91 1.90
CA LEU A 41 -1.12 20.94 1.14
C LEU A 41 -2.36 21.09 2.03
N TRP A 42 -2.38 20.48 3.22
CA TRP A 42 -3.57 20.39 4.07
C TRP A 42 -3.51 21.24 5.33
N SER A 43 -2.40 21.94 5.60
CA SER A 43 -2.34 22.87 6.74
C SER A 43 -1.73 24.23 6.38
N SER A 44 -0.55 24.26 5.76
CA SER A 44 0.18 25.51 5.51
C SER A 44 -0.49 26.36 4.43
N LEU A 45 -0.79 25.76 3.27
CA LEU A 45 -1.43 26.44 2.14
C LEU A 45 -2.84 26.96 2.44
N PRO A 46 -3.77 26.16 3.00
CA PRO A 46 -5.09 26.65 3.38
C PRO A 46 -5.00 27.80 4.39
N GLY A 47 -4.09 27.71 5.37
CA GLY A 47 -3.87 28.75 6.36
C GLY A 47 -3.40 30.07 5.76
N LEU A 48 -2.49 30.03 4.79
CA LEU A 48 -2.01 31.22 4.06
C LEU A 48 -3.12 31.87 3.20
N LEU A 49 -4.04 31.06 2.68
CA LEU A 49 -5.15 31.51 1.83
C LEU A 49 -6.40 31.88 2.63
N GLY A 50 -6.39 31.72 3.96
CA GLY A 50 -7.57 31.91 4.81
C GLY A 50 -8.71 30.93 4.52
N MET A 51 -8.39 29.77 3.93
CA MET A 51 -9.37 28.74 3.57
C MET A 51 -9.42 27.62 4.61
N ASN A 52 -10.60 27.03 4.78
CA ASN A 52 -10.73 25.83 5.61
C ASN A 52 -10.15 24.62 4.86
N ALA A 53 -9.10 24.02 5.42
CA ALA A 53 -8.44 22.83 4.88
C ALA A 53 -9.41 21.63 4.73
N SER A 54 -10.35 21.50 5.65
CA SER A 54 -11.39 20.47 5.65
C SER A 54 -12.63 20.89 4.85
N GLY A 55 -12.58 22.07 4.21
CA GLY A 55 -13.67 22.60 3.42
C GLY A 55 -13.91 21.80 2.14
N PRO A 56 -15.16 21.75 1.64
CA PRO A 56 -15.49 21.06 0.40
C PRO A 56 -14.68 21.53 -0.80
N PHE A 57 -14.52 22.85 -0.92
CA PHE A 57 -13.79 23.47 -2.03
C PHE A 57 -12.31 23.07 -2.04
N TRP A 58 -11.65 23.11 -0.88
CA TRP A 58 -10.22 22.78 -0.78
C TRP A 58 -9.98 21.31 -1.10
N THR A 59 -10.82 20.42 -0.56
CA THR A 59 -10.74 18.98 -0.79
C THR A 59 -10.84 18.65 -2.29
N ILE A 60 -11.83 19.22 -2.98
CA ILE A 60 -12.01 19.01 -4.43
C ILE A 60 -10.84 19.60 -5.22
N ALA A 61 -10.39 20.80 -4.88
CA ALA A 61 -9.28 21.47 -5.57
C ALA A 61 -7.96 20.68 -5.44
N ILE A 62 -7.61 20.24 -4.23
CA ILE A 62 -6.39 19.47 -3.97
C ILE A 62 -6.44 18.12 -4.67
N LEU A 63 -7.53 17.36 -4.57
CA LEU A 63 -7.61 16.04 -5.19
C LEU A 63 -7.63 16.13 -6.72
N THR A 64 -8.29 17.13 -7.29
CA THR A 64 -8.25 17.39 -8.74
C THR A 64 -6.84 17.78 -9.20
N GLY A 65 -6.19 18.70 -8.48
CA GLY A 65 -4.81 19.12 -8.75
C GLY A 65 -3.82 17.96 -8.63
N THR A 66 -4.01 17.10 -7.63
CA THR A 66 -3.25 15.86 -7.44
C THR A 66 -3.43 14.91 -8.61
N GLY A 67 -4.66 14.70 -9.06
CA GLY A 67 -4.96 13.88 -10.24
C GLY A 67 -4.24 14.38 -11.49
N ILE A 68 -4.29 15.69 -11.75
CA ILE A 68 -3.60 16.30 -12.89
C ILE A 68 -2.07 16.15 -12.74
N ALA A 69 -1.52 16.42 -11.56
CA ALA A 69 -0.09 16.31 -11.29
C ALA A 69 0.42 14.87 -11.47
N VAL A 70 -0.27 13.89 -10.90
CA VAL A 70 0.06 12.46 -11.11
C VAL A 70 -0.07 12.10 -12.59
N GLY A 71 -1.10 12.60 -13.28
CA GLY A 71 -1.27 12.37 -14.72
C GLY A 71 -0.16 12.97 -15.58
N LEU A 72 0.38 14.13 -15.19
CA LEU A 72 1.56 14.72 -15.83
C LEU A 72 2.81 13.85 -15.59
N VAL A 73 3.03 13.39 -14.36
CA VAL A 73 4.14 12.50 -14.03
C VAL A 73 4.05 11.21 -14.83
N VAL A 74 2.88 10.57 -14.88
CA VAL A 74 2.65 9.35 -15.68
C VAL A 74 2.86 9.58 -17.17
N ARG A 75 2.45 10.74 -17.70
CA ARG A 75 2.60 11.03 -19.13
C ARG A 75 4.05 11.27 -19.56
N PHE A 76 4.82 11.99 -18.74
CA PHE A 76 6.12 12.50 -19.14
C PHE A 76 7.31 11.72 -18.54
N SER A 77 7.09 10.93 -17.50
CA SER A 77 8.17 10.13 -16.91
C SER A 77 8.50 8.89 -17.76
N PRO A 78 9.77 8.50 -17.84
CA PRO A 78 10.17 7.24 -18.48
C PRO A 78 9.38 6.06 -17.90
N GLY A 79 8.95 5.12 -18.75
CA GLY A 79 8.18 3.95 -18.33
C GLY A 79 6.82 4.28 -17.71
N HIS A 80 6.26 5.46 -18.00
CA HIS A 80 4.92 5.89 -17.57
C HIS A 80 4.67 5.78 -16.06
N ALA A 81 5.70 6.10 -15.27
CA ALA A 81 5.67 5.98 -13.81
C ALA A 81 5.31 4.56 -13.33
N GLY A 82 5.85 3.54 -13.99
CA GLY A 82 5.67 2.14 -13.63
C GLY A 82 4.39 1.51 -14.20
N PRO A 83 4.19 0.21 -13.91
CA PRO A 83 3.07 -0.55 -14.43
C PRO A 83 1.75 -0.07 -13.84
N ASP A 84 0.65 -0.46 -14.47
CA ASP A 84 -0.69 -0.14 -13.99
C ASP A 84 -1.05 -1.02 -12.78
N PRO A 85 -1.26 -0.45 -11.58
CA PRO A 85 -1.55 -1.22 -10.36
C PRO A 85 -2.84 -2.04 -10.44
N ALA A 86 -3.76 -1.71 -11.37
CA ALA A 86 -4.99 -2.46 -11.56
C ALA A 86 -4.75 -3.82 -12.26
N THR A 87 -3.69 -3.93 -13.03
CA THR A 87 -3.41 -5.10 -13.90
C THR A 87 -2.31 -6.01 -13.37
N GLU A 88 -1.55 -5.55 -12.38
CA GLU A 88 -0.39 -6.26 -11.87
C GLU A 88 -0.63 -6.92 -10.51
N SER A 89 0.03 -8.06 -10.32
CA SER A 89 0.13 -8.72 -9.03
C SER A 89 0.98 -7.89 -8.07
N LEU A 90 0.82 -8.13 -6.77
CA LEU A 90 1.62 -7.43 -5.76
C LEU A 90 3.12 -7.72 -5.95
N ILE A 91 3.47 -8.97 -6.26
CA ILE A 91 4.82 -9.39 -6.61
C ILE A 91 4.82 -9.64 -8.12
N GLY A 92 5.59 -8.84 -8.84
CA GLY A 92 5.66 -8.85 -10.29
C GLY A 92 7.10 -8.97 -10.79
N ALA A 93 7.25 -9.01 -12.11
CA ALA A 93 8.56 -9.00 -12.74
C ALA A 93 9.30 -7.67 -12.46
N PRO A 94 10.63 -7.68 -12.35
CA PRO A 94 11.40 -6.46 -12.11
C PRO A 94 11.22 -5.47 -13.25
N VAL A 95 10.80 -4.25 -12.91
CA VAL A 95 10.63 -3.16 -13.88
C VAL A 95 11.96 -2.47 -14.16
N SER A 96 12.04 -1.75 -15.28
CA SER A 96 13.24 -0.97 -15.63
C SER A 96 13.53 0.10 -14.56
N PRO A 97 14.79 0.21 -14.05
CA PRO A 97 15.17 1.23 -13.08
C PRO A 97 14.88 2.67 -13.52
N GLY A 98 14.80 2.93 -14.83
CA GLY A 98 14.47 4.25 -15.37
C GLY A 98 13.03 4.70 -15.07
N ALA A 99 12.11 3.77 -14.78
CA ALA A 99 10.71 4.09 -14.45
C ALA A 99 10.49 4.44 -12.96
N LEU A 100 11.46 4.12 -12.10
CA LEU A 100 11.34 4.25 -10.65
C LEU A 100 11.18 5.70 -10.15
N PRO A 101 11.92 6.70 -10.68
CA PRO A 101 11.75 8.08 -10.23
C PRO A 101 10.33 8.60 -10.48
N GLY A 102 9.74 8.26 -11.63
CA GLY A 102 8.36 8.63 -11.96
C GLY A 102 7.36 7.93 -11.03
N LEU A 103 7.56 6.64 -10.75
CA LEU A 103 6.70 5.87 -9.84
C LEU A 103 6.74 6.43 -8.41
N ILE A 104 7.92 6.78 -7.89
CA ILE A 104 8.09 7.38 -6.55
C ILE A 104 7.44 8.76 -6.51
N ALA A 105 7.65 9.61 -7.53
CA ALA A 105 7.03 10.92 -7.59
C ALA A 105 5.49 10.83 -7.63
N ALA A 106 4.95 9.94 -8.47
CA ALA A 106 3.52 9.71 -8.56
C ALA A 106 2.93 9.19 -7.24
N LEU A 107 3.64 8.28 -6.55
CA LEU A 107 3.27 7.80 -5.22
C LEU A 107 3.23 8.94 -4.20
N ILE A 108 4.31 9.71 -4.09
CA ILE A 108 4.43 10.79 -3.09
C ILE A 108 3.33 11.84 -3.29
N VAL A 109 3.11 12.27 -4.54
CA VAL A 109 2.07 13.25 -4.87
C VAL A 109 0.68 12.68 -4.60
N GLY A 110 0.42 11.42 -4.99
CA GLY A 110 -0.86 10.76 -4.76
C GLY A 110 -1.19 10.62 -3.27
N LEU A 111 -0.25 10.13 -2.46
CA LEU A 111 -0.43 9.99 -1.01
C LEU A 111 -0.63 11.36 -0.34
N ALA A 112 0.24 12.33 -0.64
CA ALA A 112 0.17 13.65 -0.03
C ALA A 112 -1.12 14.41 -0.40
N GLY A 113 -1.62 14.18 -1.61
CA GLY A 113 -2.86 14.76 -2.12
C GLY A 113 -4.14 14.12 -1.59
N GLY A 114 -4.05 13.08 -0.76
CA GLY A 114 -5.21 12.45 -0.13
C GLY A 114 -5.88 11.35 -0.94
N VAL A 115 -5.23 10.83 -1.99
CA VAL A 115 -5.76 9.71 -2.76
C VAL A 115 -5.88 8.47 -1.85
N SER A 116 -7.01 7.77 -1.94
CA SER A 116 -7.31 6.60 -1.11
C SER A 116 -6.58 5.34 -1.58
N LEU A 117 -5.25 5.38 -1.57
CA LEU A 117 -4.35 4.28 -1.90
C LEU A 117 -3.20 4.22 -0.90
N GLY A 118 -2.65 3.02 -0.71
CA GLY A 118 -1.47 2.80 0.12
C GLY A 118 -0.16 2.82 -0.67
N PRO A 119 0.99 2.75 0.02
CA PRO A 119 2.31 2.72 -0.61
C PRO A 119 2.75 1.33 -1.09
N GLU A 120 1.97 0.28 -0.81
CA GLU A 120 2.42 -1.11 -0.81
C GLU A 120 2.91 -1.55 -2.18
N HIS A 121 2.11 -1.32 -3.22
CA HIS A 121 2.46 -1.77 -4.56
C HIS A 121 3.62 -0.95 -5.16
N PRO A 122 3.61 0.40 -5.16
CA PRO A 122 4.75 1.16 -5.68
C PRO A 122 6.07 0.89 -4.95
N ILE A 123 6.06 0.80 -3.62
CA ILE A 123 7.27 0.52 -2.84
C ILE A 123 7.77 -0.90 -3.11
N MET A 124 6.87 -1.87 -3.25
CA MET A 124 7.20 -3.24 -3.65
C MET A 124 7.91 -3.26 -5.00
N VAL A 125 7.35 -2.60 -6.01
CA VAL A 125 7.93 -2.51 -7.36
C VAL A 125 9.32 -1.85 -7.33
N VAL A 126 9.47 -0.75 -6.59
CA VAL A 126 10.76 -0.06 -6.43
C VAL A 126 11.79 -0.98 -5.78
N ASN A 127 11.44 -1.62 -4.67
CA ASN A 127 12.37 -2.48 -3.94
C ASN A 127 12.78 -3.71 -4.75
N ILE A 128 11.84 -4.36 -5.45
CA ILE A 128 12.15 -5.48 -6.34
C ILE A 128 13.09 -5.01 -7.46
N ALA A 129 12.76 -3.91 -8.15
CA ALA A 129 13.56 -3.42 -9.27
C ALA A 129 14.98 -3.03 -8.86
N LEU A 130 15.13 -2.30 -7.74
CA LEU A 130 16.45 -1.93 -7.22
C LEU A 130 17.24 -3.15 -6.76
N THR A 131 16.62 -4.05 -6.01
CA THR A 131 17.29 -5.24 -5.49
C THR A 131 17.72 -6.16 -6.61
N VAL A 132 16.88 -6.39 -7.62
CA VAL A 132 17.27 -7.22 -8.76
C VAL A 132 18.34 -6.53 -9.60
N ALA A 133 18.21 -5.23 -9.91
CA ALA A 133 19.19 -4.52 -10.72
C ALA A 133 20.57 -4.45 -10.07
N LEU A 134 20.64 -4.29 -8.74
CA LEU A 134 21.90 -4.26 -8.00
C LEU A 134 22.42 -5.68 -7.72
N GLY A 135 21.54 -6.58 -7.27
CA GLY A 135 21.87 -7.96 -6.93
C GLY A 135 22.37 -8.76 -8.12
N SER A 136 21.73 -8.61 -9.29
CA SER A 136 22.17 -9.28 -10.52
C SER A 136 23.52 -8.76 -11.04
N ARG A 137 23.86 -7.49 -10.76
CA ARG A 137 25.16 -6.91 -11.11
C ARG A 137 26.27 -7.36 -10.16
N LEU A 138 26.00 -7.41 -8.86
CA LEU A 138 26.97 -7.79 -7.83
C LEU A 138 27.21 -9.30 -7.78
N PHE A 139 26.14 -10.09 -7.98
CA PHE A 139 26.18 -11.55 -7.89
C PHE A 139 25.38 -12.19 -9.04
N PRO A 140 25.96 -12.26 -10.26
CA PRO A 140 25.28 -12.75 -11.47
C PRO A 140 24.84 -14.22 -11.41
N ARG A 141 25.35 -14.99 -10.43
CA ARG A 141 25.05 -16.42 -10.25
C ARG A 141 23.74 -16.69 -9.50
N VAL A 142 23.17 -15.68 -8.85
CA VAL A 142 21.92 -15.79 -8.09
C VAL A 142 20.75 -15.44 -9.00
N SER A 143 19.66 -16.20 -8.92
CA SER A 143 18.51 -15.98 -9.79
C SER A 143 17.80 -14.65 -9.47
N ALA A 144 17.20 -14.01 -10.48
CA ALA A 144 16.39 -12.81 -10.28
C ALA A 144 15.18 -13.07 -9.37
N LEU A 145 14.68 -14.32 -9.35
CA LEU A 145 13.58 -14.75 -8.50
C LEU A 145 13.97 -14.70 -7.02
N ASP A 146 15.18 -15.17 -6.66
CA ASP A 146 15.66 -15.14 -5.27
C ASP A 146 15.77 -13.70 -4.74
N TRP A 147 16.31 -12.78 -5.55
CA TRP A 147 16.36 -11.36 -5.22
C TRP A 147 14.97 -10.74 -5.05
N THR A 148 14.03 -11.14 -5.92
CA THR A 148 12.62 -10.71 -5.84
C THR A 148 11.99 -11.16 -4.54
N ILE A 149 12.17 -12.43 -4.14
CA ILE A 149 11.63 -12.96 -2.87
C ILE A 149 12.19 -12.17 -1.68
N LEU A 150 13.51 -11.93 -1.64
CA LEU A 150 14.13 -11.19 -0.53
C LEU A 150 13.61 -9.75 -0.46
N ALA A 151 13.55 -9.05 -1.59
CA ALA A 151 13.03 -7.69 -1.67
C ALA A 151 11.56 -7.62 -1.25
N SER A 152 10.74 -8.56 -1.72
CA SER A 152 9.33 -8.62 -1.37
C SER A 152 9.11 -8.94 0.10
N SER A 153 9.88 -9.87 0.66
CA SER A 153 9.81 -10.21 2.08
C SER A 153 10.20 -9.04 2.97
N GLY A 154 11.32 -8.38 2.65
CA GLY A 154 11.76 -7.16 3.34
C GLY A 154 10.72 -6.04 3.28
N THR A 155 10.10 -5.86 2.11
CA THR A 155 9.04 -4.85 1.92
C THR A 155 7.77 -5.19 2.71
N ILE A 156 7.31 -6.44 2.72
CA ILE A 156 6.17 -6.89 3.52
C ILE A 156 6.47 -6.66 5.01
N GLY A 157 7.65 -7.06 5.47
CA GLY A 157 8.08 -6.81 6.84
C GLY A 157 8.06 -5.33 7.21
N ALA A 158 8.54 -4.46 6.31
CA ALA A 158 8.53 -3.02 6.50
C ALA A 158 7.11 -2.42 6.53
N LEU A 159 6.24 -2.82 5.60
CA LEU A 159 4.88 -2.29 5.49
C LEU A 159 4.00 -2.67 6.69
N PHE A 160 4.09 -3.90 7.16
CA PHE A 160 3.21 -4.43 8.21
C PHE A 160 3.85 -4.44 9.61
N GLY A 161 5.13 -4.11 9.72
CA GLY A 161 5.85 -4.13 10.99
C GLY A 161 6.03 -5.53 11.57
N THR A 162 5.79 -6.60 10.82
CA THR A 162 5.93 -8.00 11.29
C THR A 162 6.52 -8.92 10.22
N PRO A 163 7.45 -9.83 10.60
CA PRO A 163 7.96 -10.85 9.69
C PRO A 163 6.94 -11.96 9.41
N VAL A 164 5.90 -12.10 10.26
CA VAL A 164 4.93 -13.21 10.18
C VAL A 164 4.10 -13.16 8.91
N ALA A 165 3.74 -11.96 8.43
CA ALA A 165 3.00 -11.80 7.19
C ALA A 165 3.78 -12.37 5.99
N ALA A 166 5.10 -12.11 5.93
CA ALA A 166 5.96 -12.69 4.91
C ALA A 166 6.04 -14.22 5.04
N ALA A 167 6.11 -14.75 6.27
CA ALA A 167 6.08 -16.19 6.53
C ALA A 167 4.85 -16.86 5.90
N LEU A 168 3.67 -16.30 6.13
CA LEU A 168 2.41 -16.87 5.65
C LEU A 168 2.33 -16.83 4.11
N ILE A 169 2.65 -15.69 3.49
CA ILE A 169 2.60 -15.53 2.03
C ILE A 169 3.61 -16.47 1.34
N PHE A 170 4.84 -16.56 1.86
CA PHE A 170 5.87 -17.37 1.22
C PHE A 170 5.82 -18.85 1.58
N SER A 171 5.21 -19.23 2.71
CA SER A 171 4.97 -20.64 3.03
C SER A 171 4.03 -21.32 2.03
N GLN A 172 3.10 -20.58 1.42
CA GLN A 172 2.18 -21.11 0.41
C GLN A 172 2.80 -21.15 -0.99
N THR A 173 3.60 -20.14 -1.34
CA THR A 173 4.20 -20.00 -2.67
C THR A 173 5.47 -20.83 -2.87
N LEU A 174 6.24 -21.07 -1.80
CA LEU A 174 7.51 -21.83 -1.84
C LEU A 174 7.36 -23.33 -1.53
N ASN A 175 6.13 -23.81 -1.30
CA ASN A 175 5.85 -25.22 -0.94
C ASN A 175 5.77 -26.17 -2.15
N SER A 176 6.21 -25.74 -3.33
CA SER A 176 5.98 -26.46 -4.59
C SER A 176 6.95 -27.62 -4.86
N SER A 177 7.99 -27.82 -4.04
CA SER A 177 8.94 -28.94 -4.23
C SER A 177 9.41 -29.53 -2.90
N ASN A 178 9.41 -30.86 -2.81
CA ASN A 178 9.66 -31.64 -1.59
C ASN A 178 11.15 -31.83 -1.23
N ASP A 179 12.08 -31.41 -2.10
CA ASP A 179 13.51 -31.76 -1.94
C ASP A 179 14.28 -30.92 -0.90
N VAL A 180 13.72 -29.79 -0.45
CA VAL A 180 14.34 -28.92 0.55
C VAL A 180 13.32 -28.57 1.63
N PRO A 181 13.67 -28.68 2.93
CA PRO A 181 12.78 -28.29 4.01
C PRO A 181 12.30 -26.84 3.87
N LEU A 182 11.03 -26.61 4.17
CA LEU A 182 10.40 -25.28 4.12
C LEU A 182 11.13 -24.26 5.01
N TRP A 183 11.66 -24.68 6.16
CA TRP A 183 12.49 -23.84 7.03
C TRP A 183 13.68 -23.28 6.24
N ASP A 184 14.45 -24.14 5.57
CA ASP A 184 15.66 -23.75 4.85
C ASP A 184 15.37 -22.67 3.78
N ARG A 185 14.19 -22.70 3.17
CA ARG A 185 13.73 -21.71 2.18
C ARG A 185 13.24 -20.41 2.81
N LEU A 186 12.58 -20.48 3.95
CA LEU A 186 12.03 -19.32 4.64
C LEU A 186 13.07 -18.55 5.44
N PHE A 187 14.24 -19.12 5.75
CA PHE A 187 15.25 -18.46 6.58
C PHE A 187 15.62 -17.06 6.08
N ALA A 188 16.06 -16.94 4.83
CA ALA A 188 16.48 -15.65 4.28
C ALA A 188 15.30 -14.68 4.06
N PRO A 189 14.14 -15.10 3.51
CA PRO A 189 12.92 -14.29 3.47
C PRO A 189 12.48 -13.73 4.83
N LEU A 190 12.41 -14.58 5.85
CA LEU A 190 12.00 -14.17 7.20
C LEU A 190 12.99 -13.21 7.83
N LEU A 191 14.29 -13.43 7.62
CA LEU A 191 15.32 -12.54 8.12
C LEU A 191 15.25 -11.17 7.45
N ALA A 192 15.03 -11.12 6.13
CA ALA A 192 14.80 -9.88 5.41
C ALA A 192 13.54 -9.15 5.91
N ALA A 193 12.44 -9.88 6.11
CA ALA A 193 11.20 -9.32 6.65
C ALA A 193 11.37 -8.81 8.09
N ALA A 194 12.10 -9.54 8.94
CA ALA A 194 12.39 -9.12 10.31
C ALA A 194 13.25 -7.86 10.33
N ALA A 195 14.30 -7.81 9.50
CA ALA A 195 15.14 -6.62 9.37
C ALA A 195 14.34 -5.41 8.87
N GLY A 196 13.46 -5.59 7.87
CA GLY A 196 12.58 -4.53 7.38
C GLY A 196 11.55 -4.05 8.40
N SER A 197 10.96 -4.98 9.17
CA SER A 197 10.04 -4.68 10.28
C SER A 197 10.72 -3.89 11.38
N LEU A 198 11.87 -4.36 11.88
CA LEU A 198 12.63 -3.71 12.95
C LEU A 198 13.11 -2.33 12.52
N THR A 199 13.67 -2.21 11.30
CA THR A 199 14.13 -0.91 10.77
C THR A 199 12.98 0.07 10.69
N THR A 200 11.82 -0.36 10.18
CA THR A 200 10.65 0.51 10.10
C THR A 200 10.21 0.93 11.50
N GLY A 201 10.12 -0.02 12.43
CA GLY A 201 9.75 0.22 13.82
C GLY A 201 10.65 1.20 14.58
N LEU A 202 11.86 1.49 14.11
CA LEU A 202 12.72 2.54 14.70
C LEU A 202 12.30 3.97 14.32
N PHE A 203 11.54 4.13 13.22
CA PHE A 203 11.17 5.45 12.68
C PHE A 203 9.66 5.66 12.59
N PHE A 204 8.92 4.62 12.25
CA PHE A 204 7.49 4.61 12.06
C PHE A 204 6.92 3.33 12.67
N HIS A 205 5.92 3.46 13.54
CA HIS A 205 5.20 2.29 14.05
C HIS A 205 3.96 2.09 13.19
N PRO A 206 3.96 1.18 12.18
CA PRO A 206 2.74 0.79 11.50
C PRO A 206 1.84 0.07 12.50
N ASN A 207 1.06 0.84 13.24
CA ASN A 207 0.26 0.32 14.33
C ASN A 207 -1.14 -0.04 13.82
N PHE A 208 -1.28 -1.30 13.42
CA PHE A 208 -2.57 -1.92 13.09
C PHE A 208 -3.34 -2.39 14.34
N SER A 209 -2.78 -2.23 15.55
CA SER A 209 -3.54 -2.54 16.76
C SER A 209 -4.63 -1.49 16.96
N LEU A 210 -5.86 -1.96 17.12
CA LEU A 210 -7.00 -1.14 17.48
C LEU A 210 -7.24 -1.27 18.98
N PRO A 211 -7.42 -0.15 19.71
CA PRO A 211 -7.70 -0.14 21.14
C PRO A 211 -9.16 -0.49 21.40
N ILE A 212 -9.55 -1.70 20.99
CA ILE A 212 -10.89 -2.22 21.17
C ILE A 212 -11.01 -2.70 22.62
N ALA A 213 -12.15 -2.43 23.26
CA ALA A 213 -12.42 -2.89 24.61
C ALA A 213 -12.25 -4.41 24.72
N HIS A 214 -11.68 -4.87 25.84
CA HIS A 214 -11.46 -6.29 26.05
C HIS A 214 -12.80 -7.03 26.02
N TYR A 215 -12.86 -8.13 25.29
CA TYR A 215 -14.08 -8.93 25.16
C TYR A 215 -14.26 -9.78 26.42
N GLU A 216 -14.93 -9.23 27.43
CA GLU A 216 -14.99 -9.80 28.79
C GLU A 216 -15.89 -11.03 28.92
N ARG A 217 -16.94 -11.16 28.09
CA ARG A 217 -17.91 -12.27 28.19
C ARG A 217 -18.24 -12.84 26.83
N TRP A 218 -18.04 -14.15 26.72
CA TRP A 218 -18.43 -14.93 25.55
C TRP A 218 -19.95 -15.03 25.48
N GLN A 219 -20.54 -14.43 24.44
CA GLN A 219 -21.96 -14.56 24.14
C GLN A 219 -22.15 -15.29 22.80
N LEU A 220 -23.01 -16.30 22.77
CA LEU A 220 -23.28 -17.08 21.55
C LEU A 220 -23.85 -16.20 20.42
N VAL A 221 -24.59 -15.15 20.79
CA VAL A 221 -25.18 -14.17 19.86
C VAL A 221 -24.11 -13.46 19.04
N ASP A 222 -22.92 -13.24 19.61
CA ASP A 222 -21.83 -12.52 18.94
C ASP A 222 -21.21 -13.31 17.78
N ILE A 223 -21.31 -14.64 17.82
CA ILE A 223 -20.89 -15.51 16.71
C ILE A 223 -21.83 -15.28 15.52
N PHE A 224 -23.15 -15.25 15.76
CA PHE A 224 -24.13 -15.06 14.70
C PHE A 224 -24.13 -13.62 14.16
N SER A 225 -24.05 -12.62 15.04
CA SER A 225 -23.96 -11.22 14.61
C SER A 225 -22.66 -10.96 13.84
N GLY A 226 -21.52 -11.48 14.31
CA GLY A 226 -20.24 -11.41 13.62
C GLY A 226 -20.26 -12.09 12.25
N ALA A 227 -20.93 -13.24 12.12
CA ALA A 227 -21.12 -13.90 10.83
C ALA A 227 -21.95 -13.04 9.85
N ILE A 228 -23.02 -12.40 10.32
CA ILE A 228 -23.82 -11.48 9.50
C ILE A 228 -22.99 -10.29 9.04
N VAL A 229 -22.24 -9.65 9.94
CA VAL A 229 -21.33 -8.53 9.61
C VAL A 229 -20.30 -8.97 8.56
N THR A 230 -19.74 -10.17 8.73
CA THR A 230 -18.78 -10.74 7.77
C THR A 230 -19.41 -10.94 6.39
N LEU A 231 -20.63 -11.49 6.31
CA LEU A 231 -21.34 -11.67 5.04
C LEU A 231 -21.62 -10.34 4.34
N ILE A 232 -22.01 -9.30 5.10
CA ILE A 232 -22.22 -7.96 4.58
C ILE A 232 -20.90 -7.38 4.05
N ALA A 233 -19.81 -7.49 4.81
CA ALA A 233 -18.49 -7.02 4.38
C ALA A 233 -18.02 -7.73 3.10
N ILE A 234 -18.21 -9.05 3.00
CA ILE A 234 -17.93 -9.82 1.77
C ILE A 234 -18.78 -9.30 0.61
N ALA A 235 -20.09 -9.13 0.80
CA ALA A 235 -20.98 -8.66 -0.26
C ALA A 235 -20.57 -7.28 -0.78
N VAL A 236 -20.27 -6.35 0.13
CA VAL A 236 -19.79 -5.00 -0.20
C VAL A 236 -18.44 -5.05 -0.91
N GLY A 237 -17.48 -5.83 -0.42
CA GLY A 237 -16.18 -6.02 -1.07
C GLY A 237 -16.31 -6.62 -2.48
N MET A 238 -17.20 -7.60 -2.67
CA MET A 238 -17.47 -8.21 -3.98
C MET A 238 -18.05 -7.22 -4.99
N VAL A 239 -18.86 -6.26 -4.55
CA VAL A 239 -19.30 -5.15 -5.41
C VAL A 239 -18.10 -4.34 -5.90
N GLY A 240 -17.14 -4.03 -5.01
CA GLY A 240 -15.90 -3.36 -5.39
C GLY A 240 -15.08 -4.15 -6.43
N VAL A 241 -14.91 -5.45 -6.21
CA VAL A 241 -14.20 -6.36 -7.14
C VAL A 241 -14.91 -6.42 -8.51
N TRP A 242 -16.24 -6.42 -8.52
CA TRP A 242 -17.03 -6.42 -9.75
C TRP A 242 -16.99 -5.08 -10.50
N CYS A 243 -16.97 -3.96 -9.78
CA CYS A 243 -16.91 -2.61 -10.33
C CYS A 243 -15.53 -2.28 -10.93
N LEU A 244 -14.45 -2.70 -10.28
CA LEU A 244 -13.08 -2.34 -10.63
C LEU A 244 -12.73 -2.56 -12.13
N PRO A 245 -12.88 -3.76 -12.72
CA PRO A 245 -12.50 -3.99 -14.12
C PRO A 245 -13.38 -3.19 -15.09
N ARG A 246 -14.66 -2.97 -14.75
CA ARG A 246 -15.61 -2.22 -15.59
C ARG A 246 -15.27 -0.74 -15.61
N LEU A 247 -15.01 -0.17 -14.44
CA LEU A 247 -14.62 1.23 -14.31
C LEU A 247 -13.25 1.46 -14.94
N HIS A 248 -12.31 0.53 -14.75
CA HIS A 248 -11.00 0.59 -15.37
C HIS A 248 -11.11 0.59 -16.90
N ALA A 249 -11.90 -0.33 -17.47
CA ALA A 249 -12.14 -0.37 -18.92
C ALA A 249 -12.80 0.92 -19.44
N LEU A 250 -13.69 1.55 -18.67
CA LEU A 250 -14.31 2.83 -19.03
C LEU A 250 -13.28 3.96 -19.03
N MET A 251 -12.48 4.06 -17.96
CA MET A 251 -11.46 5.10 -17.80
C MET A 251 -10.38 5.01 -18.87
N GLN A 252 -9.95 3.80 -19.23
CA GLN A 252 -8.95 3.57 -20.28
C GLN A 252 -9.42 3.98 -21.68
N ARG A 253 -10.73 4.18 -21.92
CA ARG A 253 -11.23 4.70 -23.20
C ARG A 253 -10.78 6.14 -23.47
N LEU A 254 -10.47 6.92 -22.44
CA LEU A 254 -10.05 8.31 -22.57
C LEU A 254 -8.62 8.44 -23.17
N LYS A 255 -7.81 7.37 -23.13
CA LYS A 255 -6.44 7.26 -23.70
C LYS A 255 -5.42 8.34 -23.30
N ASN A 256 -5.81 9.30 -22.45
CA ASN A 256 -4.97 10.37 -21.96
C ASN A 256 -4.89 10.30 -20.42
N PRO A 257 -3.70 9.99 -19.85
CA PRO A 257 -3.54 9.81 -18.41
C PRO A 257 -3.84 11.09 -17.62
N ILE A 258 -3.55 12.28 -18.16
CA ILE A 258 -3.85 13.56 -17.49
C ILE A 258 -5.35 13.73 -17.31
N LEU A 259 -6.13 13.46 -18.35
CA LEU A 259 -7.59 13.59 -18.30
C LEU A 259 -8.19 12.53 -17.38
N THR A 260 -7.72 11.28 -17.49
CA THR A 260 -8.21 10.15 -16.72
C THR A 260 -7.97 10.36 -15.22
N LEU A 261 -6.75 10.73 -14.84
CA LEU A 261 -6.38 10.97 -13.44
C LEU A 261 -6.93 12.31 -12.93
N GLY A 262 -7.06 13.33 -13.77
CA GLY A 262 -7.73 14.59 -13.41
C GLY A 262 -9.20 14.39 -13.08
N ILE A 263 -9.95 13.66 -13.92
CA ILE A 263 -11.35 13.29 -13.64
C ILE A 263 -11.43 12.40 -12.40
N GLY A 264 -10.52 11.42 -12.28
CA GLY A 264 -10.42 10.57 -11.10
C GLY A 264 -10.23 11.39 -9.82
N GLY A 265 -9.29 12.35 -9.84
CA GLY A 265 -9.04 13.28 -8.74
C GLY A 265 -10.26 14.15 -8.39
N PHE A 266 -10.97 14.65 -9.39
CA PHE A 266 -12.20 15.42 -9.17
C PHE A 266 -13.30 14.58 -8.51
N LEU A 267 -13.55 13.37 -9.01
CA LEU A 267 -14.53 12.44 -8.45
C LEU A 267 -14.14 11.97 -7.03
N LEU A 268 -12.85 11.74 -6.77
CA LEU A 268 -12.32 11.49 -5.43
C LEU A 268 -12.55 12.70 -4.51
N GLY A 269 -12.41 13.92 -5.03
CA GLY A 269 -12.75 15.16 -4.34
C GLY A 269 -14.19 15.15 -3.85
N ILE A 270 -15.14 14.82 -4.72
CA ILE A 270 -16.57 14.73 -4.35
C ILE A 270 -16.79 13.66 -3.29
N LEU A 271 -16.20 12.47 -3.44
CA LEU A 271 -16.30 11.41 -2.44
C LEU A 271 -15.72 11.84 -1.09
N GLY A 272 -14.59 12.55 -1.09
CA GLY A 272 -13.97 13.12 0.11
C GLY A 272 -14.84 14.16 0.81
N VAL A 273 -15.66 14.92 0.08
CA VAL A 273 -16.65 15.82 0.66
C VAL A 273 -17.80 15.05 1.30
N VAL A 274 -18.26 13.97 0.66
CA VAL A 274 -19.38 13.14 1.17
C VAL A 274 -18.98 12.33 2.40
N GLY A 275 -17.83 11.65 2.35
CA GLY A 275 -17.33 10.83 3.47
C GLY A 275 -16.54 11.62 4.52
N GLY A 276 -16.20 12.87 4.24
CA GLY A 276 -15.34 13.69 5.07
C GLY A 276 -13.88 13.23 5.07
N HIS A 277 -13.06 13.96 5.83
CA HIS A 277 -11.60 13.78 5.86
C HIS A 277 -11.18 12.35 6.29
N ILE A 278 -12.00 11.67 7.10
CA ILE A 278 -11.75 10.30 7.57
C ILE A 278 -11.72 9.25 6.45
N THR A 279 -12.32 9.58 5.30
CA THR A 279 -12.34 8.68 4.13
C THR A 279 -11.17 8.92 3.16
N LEU A 280 -10.36 9.96 3.37
CA LEU A 280 -9.20 10.28 2.54
C LEU A 280 -7.97 9.43 2.92
N PHE A 281 -6.91 9.54 2.12
CA PHE A 281 -5.60 8.92 2.37
C PHE A 281 -5.62 7.38 2.46
N LYS A 282 -4.48 6.78 2.84
CA LYS A 282 -4.30 5.33 3.00
C LYS A 282 -5.20 4.70 4.07
N GLY A 283 -5.72 5.46 5.04
CA GLY A 283 -6.66 4.98 6.05
C GLY A 283 -6.03 4.42 7.35
N LEU A 284 -4.71 4.47 7.55
CA LEU A 284 -4.12 3.90 8.77
C LEU A 284 -4.44 4.70 10.03
N ASP A 285 -4.23 6.01 9.97
CA ASP A 285 -4.44 6.88 11.13
C ASP A 285 -5.95 7.08 11.36
N GLU A 286 -6.72 7.11 10.27
CA GLU A 286 -8.17 7.21 10.27
C GLU A 286 -8.84 5.96 10.89
N MET A 287 -8.30 4.76 10.66
CA MET A 287 -8.81 3.54 11.28
C MET A 287 -8.69 3.58 12.81
N GLN A 288 -7.60 4.14 13.33
CA GLN A 288 -7.45 4.33 14.77
C GLN A 288 -8.49 5.32 15.31
N GLN A 289 -8.74 6.42 14.60
CA GLN A 289 -9.77 7.39 14.97
C GLN A 289 -11.17 6.76 15.02
N LEU A 290 -11.49 5.88 14.05
CA LEU A 290 -12.77 5.14 14.03
C LEU A 290 -12.97 4.25 15.26
N ALA A 291 -11.90 3.61 15.75
CA ALA A 291 -11.96 2.75 16.95
C ALA A 291 -12.18 3.54 18.25
N PHE A 292 -11.77 4.81 18.29
CA PHE A 292 -11.99 5.69 19.45
C PHE A 292 -13.33 6.44 19.41
N SER A 293 -14.02 6.46 18.28
CA SER A 293 -15.24 7.24 18.13
C SER A 293 -16.41 6.58 18.85
N GLN A 294 -16.92 7.25 19.90
CA GLN A 294 -18.12 6.82 20.61
C GLN A 294 -19.41 7.44 20.04
N THR A 295 -19.29 8.33 19.05
CA THR A 295 -20.41 9.10 18.49
C THR A 295 -20.94 8.55 17.17
N LEU A 296 -20.19 7.65 16.52
CA LEU A 296 -20.58 7.08 15.23
C LEU A 296 -21.60 5.95 15.42
N THR A 297 -22.66 6.00 14.61
CA THR A 297 -23.67 4.95 14.54
C THR A 297 -23.28 3.88 13.50
N ALA A 298 -23.96 2.72 13.53
CA ALA A 298 -23.73 1.66 12.54
C ALA A 298 -23.94 2.14 11.08
N SER A 299 -24.89 3.07 10.85
CA SER A 299 -25.09 3.69 9.54
C SER A 299 -23.92 4.57 9.11
N ASP A 300 -23.28 5.26 10.05
CA ASP A 300 -22.13 6.12 9.74
C ASP A 300 -20.92 5.27 9.35
N TYR A 301 -20.67 4.17 10.08
CA TYR A 301 -19.62 3.21 9.71
C TYR A 301 -19.87 2.60 8.32
N MET A 302 -21.11 2.23 8.00
CA MET A 302 -21.47 1.72 6.67
C MET A 302 -21.24 2.77 5.59
N LEU A 303 -21.64 4.03 5.81
CA LEU A 303 -21.41 5.12 4.86
C LEU A 303 -19.92 5.36 4.64
N ILE A 304 -19.13 5.40 5.71
CA ILE A 304 -17.67 5.58 5.66
C ILE A 304 -17.02 4.43 4.88
N ALA A 305 -17.41 3.18 5.15
CA ALA A 305 -16.92 2.00 4.44
C ALA A 305 -17.27 2.05 2.93
N LEU A 306 -18.51 2.41 2.59
CA LEU A 306 -18.95 2.52 1.19
C LEU A 306 -18.22 3.63 0.45
N VAL A 307 -18.05 4.81 1.06
CA VAL A 307 -17.31 5.92 0.45
C VAL A 307 -15.84 5.55 0.28
N LYS A 308 -15.21 4.93 1.29
CA LYS A 308 -13.82 4.48 1.21
C LYS A 308 -13.64 3.43 0.12
N LEU A 309 -14.54 2.46 0.02
CA LEU A 309 -14.51 1.45 -1.02
C LEU A 309 -14.67 2.09 -2.41
N ALA A 310 -15.62 3.03 -2.57
CA ALA A 310 -15.80 3.75 -3.82
C ALA A 310 -14.54 4.55 -4.20
N ALA A 311 -13.91 5.23 -3.22
CA ALA A 311 -12.67 5.98 -3.43
C ALA A 311 -11.51 5.06 -3.82
N LEU A 312 -11.37 3.91 -3.15
CA LEU A 312 -10.39 2.88 -3.49
C LEU A 312 -10.56 2.36 -4.92
N VAL A 313 -11.79 1.96 -5.28
CA VAL A 313 -12.11 1.42 -6.60
C VAL A 313 -11.87 2.45 -7.69
N LEU A 314 -12.30 3.70 -7.46
CA LEU A 314 -12.10 4.80 -8.39
C LEU A 314 -10.62 5.14 -8.58
N ALA A 315 -9.87 5.30 -7.50
CA ALA A 315 -8.44 5.62 -7.56
C ALA A 315 -7.66 4.53 -8.30
N ALA A 316 -7.94 3.25 -7.99
CA ALA A 316 -7.32 2.12 -8.68
C ALA A 316 -7.74 2.05 -10.16
N ALA A 317 -9.02 2.24 -10.47
CA ALA A 317 -9.53 2.20 -11.85
C ALA A 317 -8.98 3.31 -12.74
N CYS A 318 -8.76 4.51 -12.20
CA CYS A 318 -8.16 5.64 -12.91
C CYS A 318 -6.64 5.49 -13.12
N GLY A 319 -6.00 4.51 -12.49
CA GLY A 319 -4.57 4.21 -12.67
C GLY A 319 -3.63 5.02 -11.75
N PHE A 320 -4.13 5.56 -10.64
CA PHE A 320 -3.25 6.21 -9.65
C PHE A 320 -2.20 5.21 -9.15
N ARG A 321 -0.96 5.68 -8.96
CA ARG A 321 0.16 4.83 -8.51
C ARG A 321 0.09 4.63 -6.99
N GLY A 322 -0.56 3.55 -6.58
CA GLY A 322 -0.72 3.15 -5.18
C GLY A 322 -1.25 1.73 -5.04
N GLY A 323 -1.10 1.16 -3.84
CA GLY A 323 -1.62 -0.15 -3.49
C GLY A 323 -3.01 -0.08 -2.87
N ARG A 324 -3.66 -1.24 -2.82
CA ARG A 324 -5.07 -1.39 -2.41
C ARG A 324 -5.23 -1.95 -1.00
N ILE A 325 -4.14 -2.39 -0.36
CA ILE A 325 -4.23 -3.23 0.85
C ILE A 325 -4.68 -2.38 2.04
N PHE A 326 -4.04 -1.25 2.33
CA PHE A 326 -4.34 -0.45 3.51
C PHE A 326 -5.77 0.13 3.45
N PRO A 327 -6.22 0.70 2.32
CA PRO A 327 -7.62 1.13 2.22
C PRO A 327 -8.61 -0.04 2.30
N ALA A 328 -8.24 -1.24 1.84
CA ALA A 328 -9.09 -2.42 1.96
C ALA A 328 -9.16 -3.00 3.38
N VAL A 329 -8.12 -2.79 4.21
CA VAL A 329 -8.17 -3.13 5.64
C VAL A 329 -9.02 -2.12 6.42
N PHE A 330 -9.07 -0.86 5.95
CA PHE A 330 -9.95 0.17 6.54
C PHE A 330 -11.44 -0.12 6.30
N VAL A 331 -11.79 -0.58 5.09
CA VAL A 331 -13.15 -0.95 4.71
C VAL A 331 -13.60 -2.20 5.46
#